data_AF-A0A919W8C2-F1
#
_entry.id   AF-A0A919W8C2-F1
#
_cell.length_a   1.000
_cell.length_b   1.000
_cell.length_c   1.000
_cell.angle_alpha   90.00
_cell.angle_beta   90.00
_cell.angle_gamma   90.00
#
_symmetry.space_group_name_H-M   'P 1'
#
loop_
_entity.id
_entity.type
_entity.pdbx_description
1 polymer ?
#
loop_
_entity_poly.entity_id
_entity_poly.type
_entity_poly.pdbx_seq_one_letter_code
_entity_poly.pdbx_strand_id
1 'polypeptide(L)'
;MTEHADQLREAFETHENDTPDPSAVYARVVELSGKYKRRRRSFQVAGGAALAAVAVAGVVTLPNLLPGNARNTSTISYPAGAVPTSAAPSTIPSLSPADLERGWAAYFGAGYDYDDALKIAELWNVPAKNIGNIKAAAGLRLLAGETLPFPATPNDPEPTVSADPEADKQLAAFFNAGYTWDEAEKLAKIWKLSDPSDAKYEAGKKLLAGEKLPVKPTAAGVKAALENKRVEAFFNKGYDVDDAIKLAKAWHLKTAYQAKIEGGKRILAGQTLPIQP
;
A
#
# COMPACT_ATOMS: atom_id res chain seq x y z
N MET A 1 5.13 9.45 -51.90
CA MET A 1 5.11 10.50 -50.86
C MET A 1 3.72 11.12 -50.94
N THR A 2 2.75 10.96 -50.04
CA THR A 2 2.75 10.54 -48.63
C THR A 2 1.30 10.28 -48.16
N GLU A 3 0.61 9.22 -48.63
CA GLU A 3 -0.75 8.88 -48.15
C GLU A 3 -0.79 8.69 -46.62
N HIS A 4 0.28 8.13 -46.04
CA HIS A 4 0.42 7.99 -44.59
C HIS A 4 0.53 9.33 -43.84
N ALA A 5 1.10 10.38 -44.46
CA ALA A 5 1.21 11.67 -43.78
C ALA A 5 -0.13 12.41 -43.78
N ASP A 6 -0.94 12.22 -44.82
CA ASP A 6 -2.27 12.83 -44.90
C ASP A 6 -3.26 12.10 -43.98
N GLN A 7 -3.18 10.77 -43.86
CA GLN A 7 -3.96 10.03 -42.85
C GLN A 7 -3.62 10.42 -41.41
N LEU A 8 -2.34 10.67 -41.11
CA LEU A 8 -1.95 11.14 -39.77
C LEU A 8 -2.46 12.55 -39.51
N ARG A 9 -2.41 13.44 -40.52
CA ARG A 9 -2.93 14.80 -40.39
C ARG A 9 -4.45 14.82 -40.16
N GLU A 10 -5.18 14.01 -40.93
CA GLU A 10 -6.62 13.85 -40.77
C GLU A 10 -6.99 13.26 -39.41
N ALA A 11 -6.24 12.26 -38.91
CA ALA A 11 -6.44 11.72 -37.57
C ALA A 11 -6.16 12.75 -36.46
N PHE A 12 -5.13 13.59 -36.60
CA PHE A 12 -4.84 14.64 -35.61
C PHE A 12 -5.90 15.75 -35.65
N GLU A 13 -6.33 16.20 -36.84
CA GLU A 13 -7.38 17.20 -36.98
C GLU A 13 -8.74 16.68 -36.46
N THR A 14 -9.02 15.39 -36.64
CA THR A 14 -10.26 14.76 -36.14
C THR A 14 -10.29 14.67 -34.61
N HIS A 15 -9.13 14.54 -33.95
CA HIS A 15 -9.02 14.34 -32.49
C HIS A 15 -8.47 15.55 -31.72
N GLU A 16 -8.15 16.67 -32.37
CA GLU A 16 -7.64 17.89 -31.71
C GLU A 16 -8.65 18.48 -30.71
N ASN A 17 -9.95 18.35 -31.02
CA ASN A 17 -11.05 18.79 -30.17
C ASN A 17 -11.58 17.74 -29.19
N ASP A 18 -11.03 16.51 -29.21
CA ASP A 18 -11.35 15.46 -28.23
C ASP A 18 -10.55 15.63 -26.93
N THR A 19 -9.83 16.74 -26.77
CA THR A 19 -9.12 17.07 -25.53
C THR A 19 -10.15 17.07 -24.39
N PRO A 20 -10.10 16.09 -23.46
CA PRO A 20 -11.10 16.00 -22.41
C PRO A 20 -11.07 17.29 -21.61
N ASP A 21 -12.23 17.90 -21.40
CA ASP A 21 -12.34 19.14 -20.64
C ASP A 21 -11.52 18.99 -19.35
N PRO A 22 -10.46 19.80 -19.16
CA PRO A 22 -9.59 19.65 -18.00
C PRO A 22 -10.39 19.79 -16.71
N SER A 23 -11.46 20.61 -16.70
CA SER A 23 -12.34 20.72 -15.55
C SER A 23 -13.14 19.44 -15.28
N ALA A 24 -13.57 18.72 -16.33
CA ALA A 24 -14.22 17.42 -16.21
C ALA A 24 -13.23 16.33 -15.75
N VAL A 25 -11.99 16.33 -16.23
CA VAL A 25 -10.93 15.41 -15.76
C VAL A 25 -10.61 15.68 -14.31
N TYR A 26 -10.40 16.95 -13.93
CA TYR A 26 -10.17 17.34 -12.54
C TYR A 26 -11.38 17.03 -11.65
N ALA A 27 -12.61 17.29 -12.12
CA ALA A 27 -13.82 16.93 -11.39
C ALA A 27 -13.92 15.42 -11.20
N ARG A 28 -13.57 14.61 -12.20
CA ARG A 28 -13.56 13.14 -12.09
C ARG A 28 -12.45 12.64 -11.17
N VAL A 29 -11.28 13.26 -11.16
CA VAL A 29 -10.19 12.96 -10.22
C VAL A 29 -10.56 13.38 -8.80
N VAL A 30 -11.21 14.52 -8.61
CA VAL A 30 -11.73 15.00 -7.31
C VAL A 30 -12.89 14.13 -6.84
N GLU A 31 -13.76 13.67 -7.74
CA GLU A 31 -14.84 12.73 -7.42
C GLU A 31 -14.30 11.35 -7.06
N LEU A 32 -13.32 10.83 -7.81
CA LEU A 32 -12.65 9.56 -7.52
C LEU A 32 -11.88 9.65 -6.21
N SER A 33 -11.05 10.67 -6.01
CA SER A 33 -10.31 10.89 -4.75
C SER A 33 -11.25 11.17 -3.58
N GLY A 34 -12.37 11.85 -3.80
CA GLY A 34 -13.46 12.02 -2.83
C GLY A 34 -14.14 10.70 -2.49
N LYS A 35 -14.39 9.82 -3.47
CA LYS A 35 -14.87 8.44 -3.27
C LYS A 35 -13.85 7.59 -2.51
N TYR A 36 -12.55 7.73 -2.79
CA TYR A 36 -11.49 7.03 -2.04
C TYR A 36 -11.32 7.59 -0.61
N LYS A 37 -11.42 8.91 -0.41
CA LYS A 37 -11.36 9.56 0.91
C LYS A 37 -12.62 9.26 1.72
N ARG A 38 -13.79 9.18 1.08
CA ARG A 38 -15.03 8.67 1.69
C ARG A 38 -14.92 7.18 1.98
N ARG A 39 -14.35 6.35 1.11
CA ARG A 39 -14.04 4.94 1.43
C ARG A 39 -13.14 4.83 2.65
N ARG A 40 -12.06 5.62 2.74
CA ARG A 40 -11.18 5.63 3.93
C ARG A 40 -11.89 6.09 5.21
N ARG A 41 -12.88 6.99 5.11
CA ARG A 41 -13.71 7.44 6.24
C ARG A 41 -14.93 6.54 6.52
N SER A 42 -15.43 5.80 5.53
CA SER A 42 -16.54 4.84 5.68
C SER A 42 -16.05 3.44 6.05
N PHE A 43 -14.78 3.11 5.78
CA PHE A 43 -14.05 2.02 6.43
C PHE A 43 -13.73 2.31 7.91
N GLN A 44 -13.89 3.55 8.37
CA GLN A 44 -13.81 3.91 9.79
C GLN A 44 -15.18 3.97 10.49
N VAL A 45 -16.31 3.77 9.80
CA VAL A 45 -17.64 3.99 10.40
C VAL A 45 -18.69 2.92 10.08
N ALA A 46 -18.48 1.97 9.17
CA ALA A 46 -19.54 1.00 8.88
C ALA A 46 -19.04 -0.43 8.60
N GLY A 47 -19.27 -1.31 9.58
CA GLY A 47 -19.30 -2.76 9.41
C GLY A 47 -19.04 -3.43 10.76
N GLY A 48 -20.01 -4.03 11.44
CA GLY A 48 -21.41 -4.36 11.15
C GLY A 48 -21.85 -5.43 12.15
N ALA A 49 -23.11 -5.90 12.09
CA ALA A 49 -23.44 -7.27 12.47
C ALA A 49 -24.87 -7.65 12.02
N ALA A 50 -25.00 -8.80 11.36
CA ALA A 50 -26.08 -9.74 11.64
C ALA A 50 -25.65 -11.17 11.26
N LEU A 51 -26.02 -12.10 12.15
CA LEU A 51 -25.59 -13.50 12.25
C LEU A 51 -26.51 -14.49 11.49
N ALA A 52 -25.86 -15.54 10.97
CA ALA A 52 -26.22 -16.97 10.94
C ALA A 52 -27.61 -17.47 10.45
N ALA A 53 -27.61 -18.48 9.56
CA ALA A 53 -28.12 -19.84 9.84
C ALA A 53 -28.14 -20.80 8.60
N VAL A 54 -27.47 -21.96 8.77
CA VAL A 54 -27.76 -23.37 8.36
C VAL A 54 -28.70 -23.68 7.16
N ALA A 55 -28.25 -24.55 6.22
CA ALA A 55 -28.86 -25.87 5.92
C ALA A 55 -28.20 -26.65 4.74
N VAL A 56 -28.21 -27.98 4.88
CA VAL A 56 -27.63 -29.06 4.06
C VAL A 56 -28.49 -29.41 2.83
N ALA A 57 -27.87 -29.80 1.69
CA ALA A 57 -28.20 -30.99 0.86
C ALA A 57 -27.69 -30.87 -0.60
N GLY A 58 -27.18 -31.97 -1.17
CA GLY A 58 -27.19 -32.17 -2.63
C GLY A 58 -25.95 -32.80 -3.25
N VAL A 59 -25.94 -34.14 -3.33
CA VAL A 59 -25.04 -34.97 -4.15
C VAL A 59 -25.45 -34.84 -5.62
N VAL A 60 -24.52 -34.54 -6.55
CA VAL A 60 -24.63 -35.01 -7.96
C VAL A 60 -23.25 -35.31 -8.57
N THR A 61 -23.09 -36.59 -8.83
CA THR A 61 -22.30 -37.35 -9.82
C THR A 61 -21.76 -36.60 -11.05
N LEU A 62 -20.48 -36.87 -11.38
CA LEU A 62 -19.87 -36.73 -12.72
C LEU A 62 -20.65 -37.52 -13.78
N PRO A 63 -20.50 -37.14 -15.07
CA PRO A 63 -19.87 -38.11 -15.97
C PRO A 63 -18.78 -37.51 -16.85
N ASN A 64 -17.67 -38.24 -16.90
CA ASN A 64 -16.78 -38.35 -18.04
C ASN A 64 -17.56 -38.80 -19.28
N LEU A 65 -17.42 -38.08 -20.40
CA LEU A 65 -17.69 -38.59 -21.74
C LEU A 65 -16.50 -38.21 -22.65
N LEU A 66 -15.59 -39.17 -22.81
CA LEU A 66 -14.68 -39.33 -23.98
C LEU A 66 -15.51 -39.84 -25.19
N PRO A 67 -14.98 -40.09 -26.43
CA PRO A 67 -13.64 -39.85 -27.01
C PRO A 67 -13.63 -39.28 -28.47
N GLY A 68 -12.44 -38.87 -28.94
CA GLY A 68 -11.96 -39.19 -30.31
C GLY A 68 -12.13 -38.13 -31.40
N ASN A 69 -11.03 -37.53 -31.89
CA ASN A 69 -10.25 -38.04 -33.03
C ASN A 69 -9.28 -37.00 -33.63
N ALA A 70 -8.21 -37.56 -34.22
CA ALA A 70 -7.28 -36.98 -35.21
C ALA A 70 -6.30 -35.91 -34.71
N ARG A 71 -5.06 -36.32 -34.40
CA ARG A 71 -3.92 -36.29 -35.34
C ARG A 71 -3.60 -34.89 -35.87
N ASN A 72 -2.60 -34.27 -35.27
CA ASN A 72 -1.53 -33.65 -36.04
C ASN A 72 -0.21 -33.87 -35.32
N THR A 73 0.54 -34.83 -35.86
CA THR A 73 1.96 -35.03 -35.63
C THR A 73 2.73 -33.81 -36.09
N SER A 74 3.36 -33.10 -35.17
CA SER A 74 4.53 -32.29 -35.46
C SER A 74 5.64 -32.76 -34.53
N THR A 75 6.40 -33.72 -35.03
CA THR A 75 7.71 -34.10 -34.56
C THR A 75 8.63 -32.88 -34.66
N ILE A 76 9.00 -32.29 -33.53
CA ILE A 76 10.15 -31.39 -33.44
C ILE A 76 11.17 -32.07 -32.53
N SER A 77 12.29 -32.44 -33.14
CA SER A 77 13.49 -33.00 -32.53
C SER A 77 14.02 -32.10 -31.41
N TYR A 78 14.35 -32.72 -30.28
CA TYR A 78 15.18 -32.11 -29.24
C TYR A 78 16.66 -32.28 -29.59
N PRO A 79 17.47 -31.22 -29.70
CA PRO A 79 18.88 -31.34 -29.40
C PRO A 79 19.07 -31.36 -27.88
N ALA A 80 19.71 -32.43 -27.41
CA ALA A 80 20.28 -32.50 -26.07
C ALA A 80 21.42 -31.49 -25.93
N GLY A 81 21.44 -30.77 -24.81
CA GLY A 81 22.62 -30.02 -24.35
C GLY A 81 22.43 -28.52 -24.21
N ALA A 82 21.88 -28.09 -23.08
CA ALA A 82 22.28 -26.86 -22.39
C ALA A 82 21.67 -26.88 -20.97
N VAL A 83 22.52 -27.05 -19.96
CA VAL A 83 22.16 -26.72 -18.58
C VAL A 83 21.83 -25.23 -18.51
N PRO A 84 20.66 -24.80 -18.01
CA PRO A 84 20.39 -23.38 -17.86
C PRO A 84 21.37 -22.83 -16.82
N THR A 85 22.24 -21.96 -17.31
CA THR A 85 23.11 -21.10 -16.51
C THR A 85 22.25 -20.25 -15.58
N SER A 86 22.68 -20.16 -14.32
CA SER A 86 22.14 -19.32 -13.24
C SER A 86 21.33 -18.11 -13.74
N ALA A 87 20.03 -18.09 -13.44
CA ALA A 87 19.14 -16.99 -13.78
C ALA A 87 19.61 -15.71 -13.06
N ALA A 88 20.02 -14.71 -13.84
CA ALA A 88 20.30 -13.38 -13.33
C ALA A 88 19.07 -12.82 -12.58
N PRO A 89 19.25 -12.08 -11.48
CA PRO A 89 18.13 -11.46 -10.77
C PRO A 89 17.34 -10.56 -11.74
N SER A 90 16.04 -10.79 -11.85
CA SER A 90 15.17 -9.94 -12.67
C SER A 90 14.99 -8.60 -11.96
N THR A 91 15.65 -7.56 -12.45
CA THR A 91 15.51 -6.21 -11.87
C THR A 91 14.15 -5.63 -12.23
N ILE A 92 13.29 -5.46 -11.23
CA ILE A 92 12.06 -4.66 -11.38
C ILE A 92 12.49 -3.21 -11.62
N PRO A 93 12.05 -2.56 -12.71
CA PRO A 93 12.36 -1.16 -12.96
C PRO A 93 11.83 -0.27 -11.84
N SER A 94 12.51 0.84 -11.56
CA SER A 94 11.99 1.83 -10.62
C SER A 94 10.70 2.42 -11.18
N LEU A 95 9.58 2.19 -10.47
CA LEU A 95 8.26 2.66 -10.87
C LEU A 95 8.04 4.12 -10.49
N SER A 96 7.18 4.81 -11.24
CA SER A 96 6.73 6.15 -10.87
C SER A 96 5.86 6.10 -9.61
N PRO A 97 5.72 7.20 -8.83
CA PRO A 97 4.83 7.23 -7.67
C PRO A 97 3.36 6.88 -8.01
N ALA A 98 2.89 7.29 -9.18
CA ALA A 98 1.53 6.98 -9.64
C ALA A 98 1.34 5.50 -9.98
N ASP A 99 2.38 4.85 -10.51
CA ASP A 99 2.34 3.43 -10.85
C ASP A 99 2.51 2.55 -9.61
N LEU A 100 3.26 3.03 -8.61
CA LEU A 100 3.35 2.40 -7.29
C LEU A 100 1.98 2.29 -6.63
N GLU A 101 1.25 3.41 -6.55
CA GLU A 101 -0.07 3.44 -5.92
C GLU A 101 -1.10 2.58 -6.68
N ARG A 102 -1.10 2.68 -8.02
CA ARG A 102 -2.01 1.90 -8.89
C ARG A 102 -1.72 0.40 -8.79
N GLY A 103 -0.44 0.03 -8.78
CA GLY A 103 0.00 -1.34 -8.60
C GLY A 103 -0.40 -1.88 -7.23
N TRP A 104 -0.16 -1.13 -6.15
CA TRP A 104 -0.60 -1.57 -4.81
C TRP A 104 -2.10 -1.80 -4.73
N ALA A 105 -2.91 -0.86 -5.23
CA ALA A 105 -4.36 -1.00 -5.20
C ALA A 105 -4.85 -2.27 -5.92
N ALA A 106 -4.27 -2.58 -7.08
CA ALA A 106 -4.61 -3.79 -7.83
C ALA A 106 -4.13 -5.08 -7.15
N TYR A 107 -2.91 -5.05 -6.60
CA TYR A 107 -2.33 -6.17 -5.88
C TYR A 107 -3.19 -6.58 -4.67
N PHE A 108 -3.52 -5.62 -3.82
CA PHE A 108 -4.40 -5.85 -2.66
C PHE A 108 -5.84 -6.13 -3.09
N GLY A 109 -6.32 -5.48 -4.14
CA GLY A 109 -7.67 -5.72 -4.69
C GLY A 109 -7.86 -7.14 -5.22
N ALA A 110 -6.78 -7.79 -5.66
CA ALA A 110 -6.77 -9.19 -6.08
C ALA A 110 -6.60 -10.18 -4.91
N GLY A 111 -6.52 -9.69 -3.67
CA GLY A 111 -6.44 -10.51 -2.45
C GLY A 111 -5.03 -10.95 -2.05
N TYR A 112 -3.99 -10.48 -2.73
CA TYR A 112 -2.60 -10.77 -2.35
C TYR A 112 -2.13 -9.88 -1.19
N ASP A 113 -1.24 -10.40 -0.36
CA ASP A 113 -0.84 -9.79 0.90
C ASP A 113 0.69 -9.57 1.04
N TYR A 114 1.20 -9.41 2.27
CA TYR A 114 2.64 -9.26 2.47
C TYR A 114 3.42 -10.56 2.27
N ASP A 115 2.92 -11.69 2.74
CA ASP A 115 3.62 -12.97 2.65
C ASP A 115 3.65 -13.49 1.21
N ASP A 116 2.59 -13.24 0.44
CA ASP A 116 2.59 -13.46 -1.00
C ASP A 116 3.61 -12.58 -1.71
N ALA A 117 3.84 -11.34 -1.24
CA ALA A 117 4.87 -10.49 -1.83
C ALA A 117 6.28 -11.04 -1.57
N LEU A 118 6.51 -11.70 -0.44
CA LEU A 118 7.77 -12.40 -0.15
C LEU A 118 7.98 -13.61 -1.09
N LYS A 119 6.93 -14.40 -1.31
CA LYS A 119 6.96 -15.52 -2.28
C LYS A 119 7.23 -15.04 -3.70
N ILE A 120 6.62 -13.91 -4.11
CA ILE A 120 6.90 -13.27 -5.40
C ILE A 120 8.34 -12.77 -5.45
N ALA A 121 8.86 -12.19 -4.37
CA ALA A 121 10.24 -11.74 -4.27
C ALA A 121 11.24 -12.88 -4.53
N GLU A 122 11.00 -14.03 -3.88
CA GLU A 122 11.80 -15.25 -4.06
C GLU A 122 11.70 -15.76 -5.50
N LEU A 123 10.50 -15.85 -6.04
CA LEU A 123 10.26 -16.37 -7.39
C LEU A 123 10.87 -15.48 -8.48
N TRP A 124 10.86 -14.16 -8.30
CA TRP A 124 11.47 -13.21 -9.23
C TRP A 124 12.95 -12.95 -8.95
N ASN A 125 13.51 -13.58 -7.91
CA ASN A 125 14.88 -13.39 -7.44
C ASN A 125 15.21 -11.91 -7.16
N VAL A 126 14.29 -11.22 -6.48
CA VAL A 126 14.37 -9.80 -6.09
C VAL A 126 14.52 -9.70 -4.58
N PRO A 127 15.42 -8.88 -4.04
CA PRO A 127 15.61 -8.78 -2.60
C PRO A 127 14.37 -8.21 -1.90
N ALA A 128 13.98 -8.81 -0.77
CA ALA A 128 12.81 -8.43 0.04
C ALA A 128 12.83 -6.98 0.56
N LYS A 129 13.98 -6.29 0.53
CA LYS A 129 14.03 -4.84 0.80
C LYS A 129 13.18 -4.00 -0.16
N ASN A 130 12.83 -4.56 -1.33
CA ASN A 130 12.04 -3.90 -2.37
C ASN A 130 10.58 -4.37 -2.41
N ILE A 131 10.04 -4.89 -1.30
CA ILE A 131 8.66 -5.44 -1.24
C ILE A 131 7.62 -4.47 -1.78
N GLY A 132 7.76 -3.16 -1.53
CA GLY A 132 6.87 -2.15 -2.12
C GLY A 132 6.85 -2.19 -3.65
N ASN A 133 8.02 -2.22 -4.29
CA ASN A 133 8.12 -2.29 -5.75
C ASN A 133 7.63 -3.64 -6.28
N ILE A 134 7.85 -4.72 -5.54
CA ILE A 134 7.37 -6.07 -5.88
C ILE A 134 5.83 -6.10 -5.91
N LYS A 135 5.18 -5.59 -4.86
CA LYS A 135 3.72 -5.48 -4.79
C LYS A 135 3.16 -4.65 -5.94
N ALA A 136 3.77 -3.49 -6.21
CA ALA A 136 3.31 -2.63 -7.28
C ALA A 136 3.46 -3.27 -8.66
N ALA A 137 4.62 -3.88 -8.94
CA ALA A 137 4.85 -4.58 -10.20
C ALA A 137 3.90 -5.77 -10.39
N ALA A 138 3.64 -6.55 -9.32
CA ALA A 138 2.68 -7.64 -9.34
C ALA A 138 1.25 -7.14 -9.61
N GLY A 139 0.84 -6.04 -8.98
CA GLY A 139 -0.46 -5.44 -9.26
C GLY A 139 -0.61 -4.84 -10.65
N LEU A 140 0.46 -4.26 -11.22
CA LEU A 140 0.44 -3.78 -12.60
C LEU A 140 0.32 -4.93 -13.60
N ARG A 141 0.93 -6.08 -13.34
CA ARG A 141 0.75 -7.31 -14.13
C ARG A 141 -0.70 -7.80 -14.08
N LEU A 142 -1.30 -7.80 -12.88
CA LEU A 142 -2.72 -8.14 -12.72
C LEU A 142 -3.64 -7.18 -13.50
N LEU A 143 -3.32 -5.88 -13.53
CA LEU A 143 -4.07 -4.90 -14.34
C LEU A 143 -3.89 -5.09 -15.85
N ALA A 144 -2.73 -5.60 -16.28
CA ALA A 144 -2.47 -5.98 -17.66
C ALA A 144 -3.18 -7.30 -18.05
N GLY A 145 -3.90 -7.94 -17.12
CA GLY A 145 -4.58 -9.21 -17.34
C GLY A 145 -3.66 -10.43 -17.21
N GLU A 146 -2.42 -10.26 -16.75
CA GLU A 146 -1.51 -11.36 -16.45
C GLU A 146 -1.88 -12.01 -15.11
N THR A 147 -1.80 -13.34 -15.04
CA THR A 147 -1.97 -14.09 -13.78
C THR A 147 -0.64 -14.25 -13.07
N LEU A 148 -0.62 -14.11 -11.75
CA LEU A 148 0.56 -14.42 -10.95
C LEU A 148 0.76 -15.93 -10.82
N PRO A 149 2.00 -16.41 -10.55
CA PRO A 149 2.35 -17.83 -10.63
C PRO A 149 1.70 -18.73 -9.57
N PHE A 150 1.06 -18.12 -8.57
CA PHE A 150 0.26 -18.81 -7.57
C PHE A 150 -0.98 -17.95 -7.27
N PRO A 151 -2.12 -18.58 -6.91
CA PRO A 151 -3.30 -17.84 -6.47
C PRO A 151 -2.97 -17.05 -5.21
N ALA A 152 -3.66 -15.92 -5.00
CA ALA A 152 -3.61 -15.23 -3.72
C ALA A 152 -3.87 -16.27 -2.62
N THR A 153 -2.97 -16.34 -1.63
CA THR A 153 -3.25 -17.18 -0.47
C THR A 153 -4.32 -16.41 0.29
N PRO A 154 -5.57 -16.88 0.36
CA PRO A 154 -6.54 -16.22 1.21
C PRO A 154 -5.95 -16.32 2.61
N ASN A 155 -5.59 -15.17 3.19
CA ASN A 155 -5.41 -15.15 4.62
C ASN A 155 -6.69 -15.73 5.21
N ASP A 156 -6.56 -16.65 6.17
CA ASP A 156 -7.56 -16.72 7.24
C ASP A 156 -7.89 -15.27 7.59
N PRO A 157 -9.18 -14.89 7.61
CA PRO A 157 -9.59 -13.49 7.64
C PRO A 157 -8.64 -12.77 8.58
N GLU A 158 -7.81 -11.88 8.01
CA GLU A 158 -6.78 -11.13 8.73
C GLU A 158 -7.36 -10.85 10.11
N PRO A 159 -6.73 -11.27 11.23
CA PRO A 159 -7.30 -11.06 12.54
C PRO A 159 -7.70 -9.61 12.58
N THR A 160 -9.01 -9.36 12.51
CA THR A 160 -9.54 -8.03 12.29
C THR A 160 -8.90 -7.22 13.37
N VAL A 161 -8.06 -6.24 12.99
CA VAL A 161 -7.33 -5.39 13.94
C VAL A 161 -8.38 -5.01 14.96
N SER A 162 -8.20 -5.54 16.16
CA SER A 162 -9.21 -5.46 17.20
C SER A 162 -9.64 -4.00 17.22
N ALA A 163 -10.93 -3.73 17.03
CA ALA A 163 -11.52 -2.41 17.27
C ALA A 163 -11.51 -2.12 18.78
N ASP A 164 -10.40 -2.42 19.43
CA ASP A 164 -10.08 -2.09 20.79
C ASP A 164 -9.33 -0.76 20.72
N PRO A 165 -10.00 0.36 21.05
CA PRO A 165 -9.36 1.67 21.11
C PRO A 165 -8.13 1.67 22.02
N GLU A 166 -8.01 0.70 22.94
CA GLU A 166 -6.86 0.57 23.80
C GLU A 166 -5.63 0.02 23.06
N ALA A 167 -5.80 -0.94 22.14
CA ALA A 167 -4.71 -1.44 21.31
C ALA A 167 -4.13 -0.32 20.42
N ASP A 168 -5.00 0.52 19.85
CA ASP A 168 -4.59 1.69 19.05
C ASP A 168 -3.80 2.70 19.89
N LYS A 169 -4.24 2.98 21.12
CA LYS A 169 -3.51 3.87 22.03
C LYS A 169 -2.15 3.31 22.41
N GLN A 170 -2.06 2.00 22.66
CA GLN A 170 -0.80 1.35 23.00
C GLN A 170 0.18 1.46 21.83
N LEU A 171 -0.27 1.13 20.62
CA LEU A 171 0.55 1.21 19.42
C LEU A 171 0.98 2.66 19.14
N ALA A 172 0.06 3.62 19.27
CA ALA A 172 0.36 5.03 19.16
C ALA A 172 1.36 5.49 20.22
N ALA A 173 1.24 5.05 21.47
CA ALA A 173 2.19 5.38 22.54
C ALA A 173 3.61 4.87 22.24
N PHE A 174 3.72 3.64 21.72
CA PHE A 174 4.98 3.06 21.29
C PHE A 174 5.67 3.92 20.22
N PHE A 175 4.95 4.23 19.13
CA PHE A 175 5.52 5.02 18.03
C PHE A 175 5.77 6.48 18.42
N ASN A 176 4.87 7.09 19.20
CA ASN A 176 5.04 8.46 19.69
C ASN A 176 6.23 8.63 20.65
N ALA A 177 6.64 7.55 21.33
CA ALA A 177 7.85 7.54 22.13
C ALA A 177 9.14 7.37 21.29
N GLY A 178 9.02 7.21 19.97
CA GLY A 178 10.17 7.10 19.06
C GLY A 178 10.72 5.69 18.89
N TYR A 179 10.00 4.68 19.34
CA TYR A 179 10.38 3.29 19.12
C TYR A 179 10.07 2.85 17.69
N THR A 180 10.96 2.03 17.13
CA THR A 180 10.83 1.47 15.79
C THR A 180 10.66 -0.05 15.83
N TRP A 181 10.55 -0.67 14.66
CA TRP A 181 10.51 -2.11 14.53
C TRP A 181 11.74 -2.80 15.16
N ASP A 182 12.94 -2.25 14.95
CA ASP A 182 14.19 -2.83 15.47
C ASP A 182 14.20 -2.87 17.01
N GLU A 183 13.61 -1.88 17.68
CA GLU A 183 13.44 -1.93 19.13
C GLU A 183 12.36 -2.92 19.55
N ALA A 184 11.28 -3.06 18.78
CA ALA A 184 10.25 -4.06 19.03
C ALA A 184 10.83 -5.48 19.00
N GLU A 185 11.71 -5.80 18.04
CA GLU A 185 12.39 -7.10 17.98
C GLU A 185 13.28 -7.36 19.20
N LYS A 186 14.02 -6.34 19.66
CA LYS A 186 14.84 -6.44 20.87
C LYS A 186 13.97 -6.67 22.11
N LEU A 187 12.86 -5.95 22.21
CA LEU A 187 11.90 -6.10 23.30
C LEU A 187 11.25 -7.48 23.29
N ALA A 188 10.86 -7.99 22.12
CA ALA A 188 10.31 -9.35 21.97
C ALA A 188 11.30 -10.40 22.48
N LYS A 189 12.58 -10.29 22.13
CA LYS A 189 13.64 -11.19 22.63
C LYS A 189 13.80 -11.12 24.16
N ILE A 190 13.77 -9.92 24.74
CA ILE A 190 13.90 -9.73 26.20
C ILE A 190 12.70 -10.32 26.95
N TRP A 191 11.49 -10.13 26.42
CA TRP A 191 10.24 -10.58 27.03
C TRP A 191 9.84 -12.00 26.61
N LYS A 192 10.63 -12.66 25.77
CA LYS A 192 10.37 -14.01 25.25
C LYS A 192 9.02 -14.11 24.51
N LEU A 193 8.68 -13.06 23.77
CA LEU A 193 7.52 -13.03 22.89
C LEU A 193 7.89 -13.61 21.52
N SER A 194 6.95 -14.30 20.90
CA SER A 194 7.12 -14.90 19.57
C SER A 194 7.06 -13.88 18.44
N ASP A 195 6.28 -12.81 18.60
CA ASP A 195 6.06 -11.78 17.57
C ASP A 195 6.53 -10.40 18.07
N PRO A 196 7.35 -9.66 17.30
CA PRO A 196 7.64 -8.25 17.55
C PRO A 196 6.41 -7.35 17.66
N SER A 197 5.29 -7.70 17.05
CA SER A 197 4.01 -6.97 17.13
C SER A 197 3.46 -6.99 18.56
N ASP A 198 3.47 -8.15 19.23
CA ASP A 198 3.06 -8.27 20.64
C ASP A 198 3.92 -7.38 21.54
N ALA A 199 5.23 -7.30 21.25
CA ALA A 199 6.14 -6.44 21.98
C ALA A 199 5.79 -4.95 21.84
N LYS A 200 5.21 -4.51 20.72
CA LYS A 200 4.77 -3.10 20.58
C LYS A 200 3.57 -2.79 21.46
N TYR A 201 2.60 -3.69 21.53
CA TYR A 201 1.41 -3.52 22.37
C TYR A 201 1.79 -3.50 23.86
N GLU A 202 2.59 -4.48 24.31
CA GLU A 202 3.08 -4.52 25.70
C GLU A 202 3.97 -3.31 26.03
N ALA A 203 4.85 -2.91 25.12
CA ALA A 203 5.64 -1.70 25.28
C ALA A 203 4.77 -0.44 25.36
N GLY A 204 3.78 -0.31 24.48
CA GLY A 204 2.80 0.77 24.47
C GLY A 204 2.03 0.87 25.77
N LYS A 205 1.52 -0.26 26.27
CA LYS A 205 0.83 -0.36 27.55
C LYS A 205 1.71 0.10 28.72
N LYS A 206 2.96 -0.35 28.76
CA LYS A 206 3.95 0.07 29.77
C LYS A 206 4.26 1.56 29.69
N LEU A 207 4.41 2.10 28.48
CA LEU A 207 4.64 3.54 28.26
C LEU A 207 3.45 4.39 28.72
N LEU A 208 2.21 3.95 28.45
CA LEU A 208 1.00 4.61 28.93
C LEU A 208 0.90 4.60 30.47
N ALA A 209 1.38 3.53 31.11
CA ALA A 209 1.51 3.46 32.57
C ALA A 209 2.69 4.28 33.14
N GLY A 210 3.50 4.94 32.29
CA GLY A 210 4.67 5.70 32.70
C GLY A 210 5.89 4.84 33.07
N GLU A 211 5.87 3.54 32.76
CA GLU A 211 6.98 2.64 33.02
C GLU A 211 8.11 2.85 31.99
N LYS A 212 9.36 2.59 32.43
CA LYS A 212 10.53 2.61 31.54
C LYS A 212 10.71 1.23 30.89
N LEU A 213 10.96 1.22 29.59
CA LEU A 213 11.28 0.00 28.85
C LEU A 213 12.77 -0.35 28.97
N PRO A 214 13.13 -1.65 28.88
CA PRO A 214 14.52 -2.09 28.98
C PRO A 214 15.37 -1.69 27.77
N VAL A 215 14.72 -1.37 26.63
CA VAL A 215 15.35 -0.83 25.43
C VAL A 215 14.99 0.65 25.32
N LYS A 216 15.96 1.49 24.96
CA LYS A 216 15.74 2.91 24.67
C LYS A 216 15.47 3.12 23.18
N PRO A 217 14.61 4.08 22.80
CA PRO A 217 14.43 4.43 21.41
C PRO A 217 15.71 5.10 20.88
N THR A 218 15.93 4.99 19.57
CA THR A 218 17.07 5.66 18.92
C THR A 218 16.83 7.17 18.82
N ALA A 219 17.89 7.97 18.81
CA ALA A 219 17.76 9.42 18.62
C ALA A 219 17.06 9.77 17.29
N ALA A 220 17.28 8.98 16.25
CA ALA A 220 16.60 9.10 14.96
C ALA A 220 15.10 8.79 15.08
N GLY A 221 14.72 7.70 15.76
CA GLY A 221 13.32 7.35 16.01
C GLY A 221 12.58 8.41 16.84
N VAL A 222 13.22 8.95 17.88
CA VAL A 222 12.66 10.05 18.68
C VAL A 222 12.44 11.30 17.82
N LYS A 223 13.40 11.65 16.96
CA LYS A 223 13.25 12.78 16.03
C LYS A 223 12.09 12.55 15.05
N ALA A 224 11.99 11.37 14.47
CA ALA A 224 10.91 11.01 13.55
C ALA A 224 9.53 11.03 14.22
N ALA A 225 9.42 10.52 15.44
CA ALA A 225 8.19 10.58 16.22
C ALA A 225 7.76 12.01 16.54
N LEU A 226 8.71 12.89 16.85
CA LEU A 226 8.44 14.30 17.07
C LEU A 226 7.95 14.99 15.78
N GLU A 227 8.54 14.67 14.63
CA GLU A 227 8.08 15.17 13.33
C GLU A 227 6.67 14.68 13.01
N ASN A 228 6.39 13.39 13.20
CA ASN A 228 5.04 12.82 13.02
C ASN A 228 4.02 13.48 13.95
N LYS A 229 4.33 13.66 15.23
CA LYS A 229 3.45 14.34 16.19
C LYS A 229 3.10 15.77 15.74
N ARG A 230 4.05 16.49 15.13
CA ARG A 230 3.79 17.82 14.56
C ARG A 230 2.88 17.71 13.34
N VAL A 231 3.16 16.80 12.43
CA VAL A 231 2.34 16.58 11.24
C VAL A 231 0.91 16.19 11.62
N GLU A 232 0.72 15.32 12.61
CA GLU A 232 -0.60 14.96 13.14
C GLU A 232 -1.30 16.15 13.77
N ALA A 233 -0.62 16.95 14.60
CA ALA A 233 -1.20 18.16 15.18
C ALA A 233 -1.68 19.15 14.11
N PHE A 234 -0.96 19.25 12.99
CA PHE A 234 -1.37 20.05 11.84
C PHE A 234 -2.69 19.55 11.24
N PHE A 235 -2.78 18.25 10.93
CA PHE A 235 -4.00 17.66 10.38
C PHE A 235 -5.19 17.65 11.36
N ASN A 236 -4.94 17.37 12.65
CA ASN A 236 -5.97 17.35 13.69
C ASN A 236 -6.58 18.74 13.92
N LYS A 237 -5.87 19.81 13.58
CA LYS A 237 -6.39 21.18 13.63
C LYS A 237 -7.27 21.52 12.41
N GLY A 238 -7.36 20.63 11.42
CA GLY A 238 -8.20 20.75 10.24
C GLY A 238 -7.46 21.07 8.95
N TYR A 239 -6.18 21.43 9.01
CA TYR A 239 -5.41 21.83 7.82
C TYR A 239 -5.13 20.64 6.91
N ASP A 240 -5.07 20.90 5.61
CA ASP A 240 -4.78 19.88 4.61
C ASP A 240 -3.49 20.13 3.82
N VAL A 241 -3.33 19.40 2.71
CA VAL A 241 -2.13 19.49 1.87
C VAL A 241 -2.06 20.82 1.11
N ASP A 242 -3.20 21.37 0.68
CA ASP A 242 -3.24 22.63 -0.05
C ASP A 242 -2.89 23.80 0.88
N ASP A 243 -3.35 23.73 2.13
CA ASP A 243 -2.94 24.66 3.18
C ASP A 243 -1.44 24.59 3.44
N ALA A 244 -0.88 23.38 3.51
CA ALA A 244 0.55 23.20 3.66
C ALA A 244 1.35 23.78 2.49
N ILE A 245 0.83 23.75 1.25
CA ILE A 245 1.45 24.39 0.09
C ILE A 245 1.42 25.92 0.22
N LYS A 246 0.27 26.50 0.58
CA LYS A 246 0.13 27.95 0.83
C LYS A 246 1.09 28.41 1.94
N LEU A 247 1.18 27.65 3.02
CA LEU A 247 2.09 27.92 4.15
C LEU A 247 3.56 27.77 3.76
N ALA A 248 3.91 26.77 2.96
CA ALA A 248 5.27 26.62 2.45
C ALA A 248 5.70 27.86 1.66
N LYS A 249 4.81 28.39 0.81
CA LYS A 249 5.05 29.64 0.07
C LYS A 249 5.17 30.85 1.00
N ALA A 250 4.26 31.00 1.95
CA ALA A 250 4.25 32.11 2.91
C ALA A 250 5.48 32.14 3.84
N TRP A 251 6.04 30.98 4.16
CA TRP A 251 7.19 30.83 5.04
C TRP A 251 8.51 30.58 4.31
N HIS A 252 8.52 30.64 2.98
CA HIS A 252 9.71 30.37 2.15
C HIS A 252 10.35 29.00 2.43
N LEU A 253 9.52 27.98 2.68
CA LEU A 253 9.97 26.60 2.86
C LEU A 253 10.06 25.88 1.52
N LYS A 254 10.96 24.88 1.45
CA LYS A 254 11.22 24.17 0.19
C LYS A 254 10.10 23.20 -0.19
N THR A 255 9.36 22.68 0.79
CA THR A 255 8.33 21.66 0.57
C THR A 255 7.11 21.86 1.46
N ALA A 256 5.95 21.40 1.00
CA ALA A 256 4.73 21.35 1.79
C ALA A 256 4.90 20.48 3.06
N TYR A 257 5.75 19.45 3.01
CA TYR A 257 6.04 18.62 4.18
C TYR A 257 6.74 19.41 5.30
N GLN A 258 7.72 20.26 4.95
CA GLN A 258 8.35 21.15 5.94
C GLN A 258 7.34 22.11 6.56
N ALA A 259 6.36 22.60 5.77
CA ALA A 259 5.29 23.45 6.28
C ALA A 259 4.36 22.70 7.26
N LYS A 260 4.07 21.41 7.04
CA LYS A 260 3.31 20.60 8.01
C LYS A 260 4.04 20.47 9.35
N ILE A 261 5.35 20.24 9.32
CA ILE A 261 6.18 20.13 10.54
C ILE A 261 6.22 21.47 11.29
N GLU A 262 6.50 22.58 10.60
CA GLU A 262 6.56 23.91 11.24
C GLU A 262 5.17 24.38 11.69
N GLY A 263 4.13 24.16 10.89
CA GLY A 263 2.75 24.48 11.26
C GLY A 263 2.30 23.67 12.48
N GLY A 264 2.56 22.37 12.49
CA GLY A 264 2.32 21.49 13.62
C GLY A 264 3.05 21.92 14.89
N LYS A 265 4.32 22.30 14.77
CA LYS A 265 5.13 22.84 15.88
C LYS A 265 4.50 24.11 16.46
N ARG A 266 4.03 25.04 15.62
CA ARG A 266 3.35 26.27 16.05
C ARG A 266 2.02 25.97 16.74
N ILE A 267 1.22 25.05 16.17
CA ILE A 267 -0.06 24.61 16.76
C ILE A 267 0.16 23.99 18.14
N LEU A 268 1.16 23.11 18.29
CA LEU A 268 1.50 22.50 19.58
C LEU A 268 2.00 23.53 20.61
N ALA A 269 2.57 24.65 20.15
CA ALA A 269 2.94 25.78 21.01
C ALA A 269 1.76 26.73 21.30
N GLY A 270 0.54 26.41 20.85
CA GLY A 270 -0.65 27.24 21.04
C GLY A 270 -0.76 28.44 20.10
N GLN A 271 0.08 28.51 19.06
CA GLN A 271 0.09 29.61 18.11
C GLN A 271 -0.90 29.36 16.97
N THR A 272 -1.44 30.45 16.40
CA THR A 272 -2.25 30.41 15.18
C THR A 272 -1.37 30.42 13.93
N LEU A 273 -1.88 29.81 12.85
CA LEU A 273 -1.23 29.88 11.54
C LEU A 273 -1.76 31.10 10.76
N PRO A 274 -1.00 31.63 9.80
CA PRO A 274 -1.40 32.81 9.02
C PRO A 274 -2.56 32.56 8.06
N ILE A 275 -3.01 31.31 7.93
CA ILE A 275 -4.22 30.93 7.19
C ILE A 275 -5.12 30.11 8.11
N GLN A 276 -6.41 30.10 7.83
CA GLN A 276 -7.35 29.16 8.45
C GLN A 276 -7.41 27.87 7.62
N PRO A 277 -7.73 26.73 8.25
CA PRO A 277 -8.00 25.48 7.54
C PRO A 277 -9.31 25.53 6.74
#